data_AF-A0A660N3I7-F1
#
_entry.id   AF-A0A660N3I7-F1
#
_cell.length_a   1.000
_cell.length_b   1.000
_cell.length_c   1.000
_cell.angle_alpha   90.00
_cell.angle_beta   90.00
_cell.angle_gamma   90.00
#
_symmetry.space_group_name_H-M   'P 1'
#
loop_
_entity.id
_entity.type
_entity.pdbx_description
1 polymer ?
#
loop_
_entity_poly.entity_id
_entity_poly.type
_entity_poly.pdbx_seq_one_letter_code
_entity_poly.pdbx_strand_id
1 'polypeptide(L)'
;DFAPLAAALKDKARAVFLIGIDAPKIAADLAAAGITGEFCADLPEAVRRAYAAARSGDAVLLSPACASLDMFRGYAHRSEVFAAAVAAL
;
A
#
# COMPACT_ATOMS: atom_id res chain seq x y z
N ASP A 1 12.54 -10.28 -0.65
CA ASP A 1 11.61 -11.40 -0.66
C ASP A 1 10.41 -10.93 0.15
N PHE A 2 9.26 -10.78 -0.52
CA PHE A 2 7.99 -10.39 0.08
C PHE A 2 6.99 -11.56 0.12
N ALA A 3 7.43 -12.79 -0.09
CA ALA A 3 6.56 -13.97 0.00
C ALA A 3 5.77 -14.08 1.32
N PRO A 4 6.30 -13.70 2.51
CA PRO A 4 5.52 -13.69 3.75
C PRO A 4 4.33 -12.70 3.72
N LEU A 5 4.44 -11.62 2.93
CA LEU A 5 3.36 -10.65 2.77
C LEU A 5 2.15 -11.29 2.07
N ALA A 6 2.39 -12.13 1.07
CA ALA A 6 1.32 -12.84 0.38
C ALA A 6 0.50 -13.71 1.35
N ALA A 7 1.16 -14.42 2.27
CA ALA A 7 0.48 -15.22 3.29
C ALA A 7 -0.35 -14.36 4.26
N ALA A 8 0.13 -13.17 4.61
CA ALA A 8 -0.59 -12.25 5.49
C ALA A 8 -1.82 -11.63 4.82
N LEU A 9 -1.76 -11.41 3.49
CA LEU A 9 -2.83 -10.80 2.70
C LEU A 9 -3.87 -11.81 2.21
N LYS A 10 -3.48 -13.08 2.04
CA LYS A 10 -4.37 -14.15 1.61
C LYS A 10 -5.63 -14.20 2.47
N ASP A 11 -6.78 -14.13 1.82
CA ASP A 11 -8.14 -14.11 2.41
C ASP A 11 -8.47 -12.90 3.32
N LYS A 12 -7.54 -11.94 3.50
CA LYS A 12 -7.73 -10.76 4.35
C LYS A 12 -7.76 -9.45 3.58
N ALA A 13 -6.96 -9.34 2.53
CA ALA A 13 -6.83 -8.11 1.76
C ALA A 13 -7.86 -8.07 0.63
N ARG A 14 -8.73 -7.05 0.64
CA ARG A 14 -9.63 -6.77 -0.48
C ARG A 14 -8.87 -6.25 -1.71
N ALA A 15 -7.88 -5.40 -1.49
CA ALA A 15 -7.08 -4.75 -2.52
C ALA A 15 -5.70 -4.39 -1.95
N VAL A 16 -4.71 -4.25 -2.83
CA VAL A 16 -3.34 -3.86 -2.48
C VAL A 16 -2.91 -2.73 -3.40
N PHE A 17 -2.47 -1.61 -2.81
CA PHE A 17 -1.99 -0.44 -3.55
C PHE A 17 -0.49 -0.28 -3.33
N LEU A 18 0.26 -0.21 -4.42
CA LEU A 18 1.73 -0.26 -4.43
C LEU A 18 2.30 1.08 -4.91
N ILE A 19 3.30 1.58 -4.18
CA ILE A 19 4.03 2.82 -4.49
C ILE A 19 5.54 2.60 -4.31
N GLY A 20 6.35 3.47 -4.91
CA GLY A 20 7.79 3.50 -4.73
C GLY A 20 8.57 2.47 -5.55
N ILE A 21 9.89 2.48 -5.38
CA ILE A 21 10.81 1.75 -6.25
C ILE A 21 10.67 0.22 -6.18
N ASP A 22 10.27 -0.31 -5.02
CA ASP A 22 10.10 -1.75 -4.79
C ASP A 22 8.71 -2.27 -5.21
N ALA A 23 7.79 -1.39 -5.63
CA ALA A 23 6.44 -1.79 -6.05
C ALA A 23 6.43 -2.94 -7.09
N PRO A 24 7.28 -2.94 -8.15
CA PRO A 24 7.29 -4.02 -9.13
C PRO A 24 7.73 -5.37 -8.52
N LYS A 25 8.66 -5.33 -7.56
CA LYS A 25 9.15 -6.52 -6.87
C LYS A 25 8.08 -7.11 -5.95
N ILE A 26 7.38 -6.26 -5.19
CA ILE A 26 6.24 -6.67 -4.36
C ILE A 26 5.14 -7.25 -5.25
N ALA A 27 4.81 -6.60 -6.36
CA ALA A 27 3.79 -7.08 -7.30
C ALA A 27 4.11 -8.47 -7.85
N ALA A 28 5.38 -8.74 -8.19
CA ALA A 28 5.81 -10.06 -8.67
C ALA A 28 5.62 -11.16 -7.61
N ASP A 29 6.04 -10.89 -6.37
CA ASP A 29 5.90 -11.84 -5.25
C ASP A 29 4.41 -12.09 -4.89
N LEU A 30 3.56 -11.06 -4.97
CA LEU A 30 2.11 -11.18 -4.76
C LEU A 30 1.40 -11.93 -5.91
N ALA A 31 1.82 -11.69 -7.16
CA ALA A 31 1.26 -12.36 -8.33
C ALA A 31 1.50 -13.87 -8.28
N ALA A 32 2.64 -14.32 -7.76
CA ALA A 32 2.93 -15.74 -7.54
C ALA A 32 1.93 -16.41 -6.56
N ALA A 33 1.25 -15.63 -5.73
CA ALA A 33 0.21 -16.07 -4.80
C ALA A 33 -1.22 -15.75 -5.27
N GLY A 34 -1.40 -15.26 -6.50
CA GLY A 34 -2.70 -14.91 -7.07
C GLY A 34 -3.29 -13.58 -6.56
N ILE A 35 -2.48 -12.73 -5.94
CA ILE A 35 -2.89 -11.41 -5.44
C ILE A 35 -2.41 -10.34 -6.42
N THR A 36 -3.34 -9.54 -6.95
CA THR A 36 -3.02 -8.42 -7.84
C THR A 36 -2.83 -7.14 -7.02
N GLY A 37 -1.70 -6.47 -7.23
CA GLY A 37 -1.45 -5.12 -6.70
C GLY A 37 -1.71 -4.04 -7.75
N GLU A 38 -2.25 -2.91 -7.31
CA GLU A 38 -2.51 -1.73 -8.13
C GLU A 38 -1.41 -0.70 -7.92
N PHE A 39 -0.69 -0.35 -8.98
CA PHE A 39 0.33 0.70 -8.92
C PHE A 39 -0.31 2.08 -8.80
N CYS A 40 0.25 2.91 -7.93
CA CYS A 40 -0.10 4.32 -7.74
C CYS A 40 1.17 5.18 -7.86
N ALA A 41 1.03 6.42 -8.31
CA ALA A 41 2.14 7.35 -8.46
C ALA A 41 2.67 7.83 -7.11
N ASP A 42 1.77 8.06 -6.15
CA ASP A 42 2.10 8.56 -4.81
C ASP A 42 1.15 8.06 -3.72
N LEU A 43 1.48 8.39 -2.47
CA LEU A 43 0.70 8.00 -1.30
C LEU A 43 -0.70 8.63 -1.26
N PRO A 44 -0.89 9.93 -1.59
CA PRO A 44 -2.23 10.51 -1.74
C PRO A 44 -3.13 9.76 -2.74
N GLU A 45 -2.60 9.40 -3.92
CA GLU A 45 -3.34 8.62 -4.90
C GLU A 45 -3.71 7.24 -4.35
N ALA A 46 -2.76 6.54 -3.71
CA ALA A 46 -3.00 5.24 -3.10
C ALA A 46 -4.10 5.31 -2.03
N VAL A 47 -4.11 6.35 -1.19
CA VAL A 47 -5.14 6.57 -0.16
C VAL A 47 -6.51 6.80 -0.80
N ARG A 48 -6.60 7.65 -1.83
CA ARG A 48 -7.86 7.93 -2.53
C ARG A 48 -8.43 6.68 -3.20
N ARG A 49 -7.59 5.87 -3.84
CA ARG A 49 -8.01 4.61 -4.48
C ARG A 49 -8.40 3.57 -3.45
N ALA A 50 -7.67 3.46 -2.35
CA ALA A 50 -8.01 2.58 -1.24
C ALA A 50 -9.36 2.93 -0.62
N TYR A 51 -9.63 4.22 -0.40
CA TYR A 51 -10.92 4.68 0.10
C TYR A 51 -12.06 4.33 -0.86
N ALA A 52 -11.89 4.56 -2.17
CA ALA A 52 -12.89 4.23 -3.18
C ALA A 52 -13.18 2.72 -3.29
N ALA A 53 -12.18 1.87 -3.02
CA ALA A 53 -12.33 0.41 -3.04
C ALA A 53 -12.87 -0.17 -1.72
N ALA A 54 -12.73 0.56 -0.62
CA ALA A 54 -13.14 0.12 0.71
C ALA A 54 -14.67 0.06 0.85
N ARG A 55 -15.14 -0.90 1.65
CA ARG A 55 -16.55 -1.03 2.04
C ARG A 55 -16.71 -0.78 3.54
N SER A 56 -17.95 -0.53 3.96
CA SER A 56 -18.26 -0.45 5.39
C SER A 56 -17.77 -1.71 6.13
N GLY A 57 -16.94 -1.51 7.15
CA GLY A 57 -16.29 -2.58 7.91
C GLY A 57 -14.87 -2.94 7.47
N ASP A 58 -14.41 -2.44 6.31
CA ASP A 58 -13.01 -2.58 5.90
C ASP A 58 -12.12 -1.56 6.63
N ALA A 59 -10.81 -1.84 6.69
CA ALA A 59 -9.79 -0.92 7.17
C ALA A 59 -8.78 -0.61 6.05
N VAL A 60 -8.37 0.66 5.94
CA VAL A 60 -7.25 1.07 5.08
C VAL A 60 -5.99 1.14 5.94
N LEU A 61 -5.02 0.28 5.63
CA LEU A 61 -3.77 0.16 6.38
C LEU A 61 -2.57 0.59 5.54
N LEU A 62 -1.80 1.55 6.04
CA LEU A 62 -0.44 1.82 5.55
C LEU A 62 0.56 0.90 6.27
N SER A 63 1.01 -0.15 5.60
CA SER A 63 2.02 -1.10 6.12
C SER A 63 3.25 -1.18 5.20
N PRO A 64 4.18 -0.22 5.30
CA PRO A 64 5.34 -0.17 4.44
C PRO A 64 6.36 -1.24 4.83
N ALA A 65 6.54 -2.24 3.96
CA ALA A 65 7.56 -3.29 4.09
C ALA A 65 8.99 -2.81 3.74
N CYS A 66 9.14 -1.53 3.34
CA CYS A 66 10.40 -0.94 2.86
C CYS A 66 10.74 0.42 3.51
N ALA A 67 12.03 0.75 3.49
CA ALA A 67 12.56 2.05 3.90
C ALA A 67 11.98 3.18 3.03
N SER A 68 11.62 4.31 3.66
CA SER A 68 10.86 5.41 3.05
C SER A 68 11.68 6.40 2.24
N LEU A 69 12.98 6.17 2.06
CA LEU A 69 13.92 7.25 1.68
C LEU A 69 13.85 7.65 0.20
N ASP A 70 13.19 6.87 -0.63
CA ASP A 70 12.98 7.17 -2.05
C ASP A 70 11.89 8.23 -2.27
N MET A 71 10.83 8.23 -1.45
CA MET A 71 9.68 9.13 -1.61
C MET A 71 9.50 10.11 -0.44
N PHE A 72 10.15 9.88 0.71
CA PHE A 72 9.92 10.67 1.93
C PHE A 72 11.22 11.00 2.66
N ARG A 73 11.23 12.12 3.39
CA ARG A 73 12.35 12.51 4.28
C ARG A 73 12.60 11.53 5.43
N GLY A 74 11.65 10.64 5.71
CA GLY A 74 11.72 9.63 6.76
C GLY A 74 10.34 9.06 7.10
N TYR A 75 10.29 8.16 8.07
CA TYR A 75 9.05 7.52 8.54
C TYR A 75 8.00 8.55 9.00
N ALA A 76 8.41 9.56 9.77
CA ALA A 76 7.50 10.59 10.28
C ALA A 76 6.81 11.35 9.13
N HIS A 77 7.59 11.81 8.14
CA HIS A 77 7.04 12.50 6.97
C HIS A 77 6.06 11.62 6.19
N ARG A 78 6.33 10.31 6.07
CA ARG A 78 5.41 9.37 5.41
C ARG A 78 4.08 9.25 6.17
N SER A 79 4.13 9.17 7.50
CA SER A 79 2.94 9.12 8.35
C SER A 79 2.14 10.43 8.30
N GLU A 80 2.82 11.58 8.27
CA GLU A 80 2.20 12.89 8.09
C GLU A 80 1.45 12.98 6.74
N VAL A 81 2.10 12.55 5.65
CA VAL A 81 1.48 12.54 4.31
C VAL A 81 0.27 11.61 4.27
N PHE A 82 0.34 10.44 4.92
CA PHE A 82 -0.81 9.54 5.03
C PHE A 82 -1.98 10.18 5.78
N ALA A 83 -1.72 10.75 6.96
CA ALA A 83 -2.76 11.39 7.76
C ALA A 83 -3.39 12.59 7.03
N ALA A 84 -2.57 13.40 6.36
CA ALA A 84 -3.05 14.51 5.54
C ALA A 84 -3.89 14.03 4.35
N ALA A 85 -3.47 12.97 3.66
CA ALA A 85 -4.23 12.39 2.56
C ALA A 85 -5.59 11.84 3.03
N VAL A 86 -5.63 11.17 4.20
CA VAL A 86 -6.88 10.68 4.80
C VAL A 86 -7.80 11.83 5.22
N ALA A 87 -7.26 12.90 5.79
CA ALA A 87 -8.03 14.08 6.19
C ALA A 87 -8.62 14.88 5.00
N ALA A 88 -8.10 14.63 3.79
CA ALA A 88 -8.54 15.28 2.56
C ALA A 88 -9.52 14.44 1.72
N LEU A 89 -9.90 13.24 2.19
CA LEU A 89 -10.93 12.38 1.57
C LEU A 89 -12.34 12.94 1.80
#